data_AF-A0A956KLR2-F1
#
_entry.id   AF-A0A956KLR2-F1
#
_cell.length_a   1.000
_cell.length_b   1.000
_cell.length_c   1.000
_cell.angle_alpha   90.00
_cell.angle_beta   90.00
_cell.angle_gamma   90.00
#
_symmetry.space_group_name_H-M   'P 1'
#
loop_
_entity.id
_entity.type
_entity.pdbx_description
1 polymer ?
#
loop_
_entity_poly.entity_id
_entity_poly.type
_entity_poly.pdbx_seq_one_letter_code
_entity_poly.pdbx_strand_id
1 'polypeptide(L)'
;LENWRWQVDINLWGVIYGCHVFVPKLRAQGSGFVLNVASSAGLLAAPLMAPYNVTKAGVVALSETLFGELAGSGVSVTALCPTFFRTNIHENSRTTGELREQTAKLVTNAKWSAEAVAAVAVAGLEAGELYVIPQADGKVMWRTKRLLGQRFHGAAGKVARNPKLMRWLMSR
;
A
#
# COMPACT_ATOMS: atom_id res chain seq x y z
N LEU A 1 -21.27 3.91 -2.36
CA LEU A 1 -20.88 3.43 -3.70
C LEU A 1 -20.08 4.49 -4.48
N GLU A 2 -20.40 5.78 -4.39
CA GLU A 2 -19.60 6.83 -5.04
C GLU A 2 -18.11 6.84 -4.59
N ASN A 3 -17.85 6.74 -3.28
CA ASN A 3 -16.48 6.63 -2.75
C ASN A 3 -15.73 5.38 -3.27
N TRP A 4 -16.46 4.30 -3.60
CA TRP A 4 -15.85 3.14 -4.25
C TRP A 4 -15.37 3.48 -5.65
N ARG A 5 -16.23 4.07 -6.49
CA ARG A 5 -15.87 4.47 -7.86
C ARG A 5 -14.69 5.43 -7.84
N TRP A 6 -14.78 6.49 -7.05
CA TRP A 6 -13.70 7.48 -6.93
C TRP A 6 -12.35 6.86 -6.57
N GLN A 7 -12.31 5.97 -5.58
CA GLN A 7 -11.05 5.31 -5.21
C GLN A 7 -10.58 4.32 -6.28
N VAL A 8 -11.48 3.59 -6.93
CA VAL A 8 -11.12 2.66 -8.02
C VAL A 8 -10.55 3.41 -9.21
N ASP A 9 -11.20 4.50 -9.61
CA ASP A 9 -10.80 5.33 -10.75
C ASP A 9 -9.42 5.96 -10.54
N ILE A 10 -9.10 6.38 -9.31
CA ILE A 10 -7.81 7.00 -8.99
C ILE A 10 -6.76 5.94 -8.65
N ASN A 11 -6.98 5.17 -7.58
CA ASN A 11 -5.94 4.35 -6.97
C ASN A 11 -5.59 3.13 -7.81
N LEU A 12 -6.55 2.59 -8.56
CA LEU A 12 -6.37 1.37 -9.35
C LEU A 12 -6.24 1.70 -10.84
N TRP A 13 -7.24 2.34 -11.44
CA TRP A 13 -7.22 2.68 -12.86
C TRP A 13 -6.07 3.60 -13.23
N GLY A 14 -5.70 4.57 -12.38
CA GLY A 14 -4.51 5.40 -12.60
C GLY A 14 -3.22 4.57 -12.79
N VAL A 15 -3.04 3.53 -11.98
CA VAL A 15 -1.89 2.63 -12.10
C VAL A 15 -2.01 1.72 -13.32
N ILE A 16 -3.21 1.20 -13.60
CA ILE A 16 -3.48 0.39 -14.79
C ILE A 16 -3.12 1.16 -16.06
N TYR A 17 -3.57 2.41 -16.19
CA TYR A 17 -3.26 3.24 -17.34
C TYR A 17 -1.76 3.51 -17.47
N GLY A 18 -1.08 3.82 -16.35
CA GLY A 18 0.38 3.99 -16.36
C GLY A 18 1.10 2.75 -16.86
N CYS A 19 0.76 1.57 -16.33
CA CYS A 19 1.36 0.32 -16.77
C CYS A 19 1.05 0.03 -18.24
N HIS A 20 -0.20 0.19 -18.66
CA HIS A 20 -0.64 -0.06 -20.04
C HIS A 20 0.16 0.77 -21.07
N VAL A 21 0.44 2.04 -20.75
CA VAL A 21 1.16 2.94 -21.65
C VAL A 21 2.67 2.71 -21.65
N PHE A 22 3.28 2.52 -20.47
CA PHE A 22 4.73 2.54 -20.32
C PHE A 22 5.39 1.16 -20.34
N VAL A 23 4.73 0.10 -19.86
CA VAL A 23 5.32 -1.25 -19.82
C VAL A 23 5.73 -1.76 -21.22
N PRO A 24 4.92 -1.64 -22.28
CA PRO A 24 5.33 -2.09 -23.61
C PRO A 24 6.57 -1.35 -24.13
N LYS A 25 6.72 -0.07 -23.78
CA LYS A 25 7.87 0.76 -24.19
C LYS A 25 9.14 0.33 -23.47
N LEU A 26 9.08 0.14 -22.15
CA LEU A 26 10.23 -0.35 -21.36
C LEU A 26 10.64 -1.76 -21.81
N ARG A 27 9.67 -2.62 -22.11
CA ARG A 27 9.93 -3.97 -22.63
C ARG A 27 10.63 -3.94 -23.98
N ALA A 28 10.20 -3.08 -24.91
CA ALA A 28 10.85 -2.92 -26.21
C ALA A 28 12.27 -2.33 -26.09
N GLN A 29 12.50 -1.46 -25.11
CA GLN A 29 13.82 -0.94 -24.77
C GLN A 29 14.75 -2.01 -24.17
N GLY A 30 14.20 -3.07 -23.58
CA GLY A 30 14.97 -4.14 -22.92
C GLY A 30 15.61 -3.72 -21.58
N SER A 31 15.22 -2.56 -21.04
CA SER A 31 15.68 -2.08 -19.74
C SER A 31 14.65 -1.14 -19.11
N GLY A 32 14.52 -1.18 -17.79
CA GLY A 32 13.71 -0.21 -17.06
C GLY A 32 13.19 -0.68 -15.71
N PHE A 33 12.47 0.23 -15.06
CA PHE A 33 11.91 0.02 -13.73
C PHE A 33 10.46 0.49 -13.69
N VAL A 34 9.58 -0.29 -13.07
CA VAL A 34 8.19 0.07 -12.78
C VAL A 34 7.99 0.04 -11.27
N LEU A 35 7.79 1.21 -10.67
CA LEU A 35 7.49 1.33 -9.24
C LEU A 35 6.01 1.68 -9.04
N ASN A 36 5.23 0.69 -8.61
CA ASN A 36 3.82 0.87 -8.31
C ASN A 36 3.63 1.16 -6.81
N VAL A 37 3.04 2.31 -6.49
CA VAL A 37 2.79 2.72 -5.09
C VAL A 37 1.47 2.11 -4.59
N ALA A 38 1.57 0.92 -3.99
CA ALA A 38 0.50 0.25 -3.30
C ALA A 38 0.34 0.78 -1.85
N SER A 39 0.18 -0.12 -0.89
CA SER A 39 0.14 0.16 0.55
C SER A 39 0.17 -1.16 1.32
N SER A 40 0.61 -1.13 2.58
CA SER A 40 0.36 -2.23 3.52
C SER A 40 -1.14 -2.56 3.65
N ALA A 41 -2.06 -1.62 3.36
CA ALA A 41 -3.50 -1.89 3.29
C ALA A 41 -3.88 -2.95 2.23
N GLY A 42 -3.16 -3.00 1.10
CA GLY A 42 -3.33 -4.03 0.06
C GLY A 42 -2.87 -5.41 0.52
N LEU A 43 -1.96 -5.46 1.50
CA LEU A 43 -1.45 -6.71 2.07
C LEU A 43 -2.26 -7.18 3.28
N LEU A 44 -2.76 -6.27 4.10
CA LEU A 44 -3.33 -6.58 5.42
C LEU A 44 -4.86 -6.60 5.46
N ALA A 45 -5.52 -5.80 4.61
CA ALA A 45 -6.97 -5.67 4.57
C ALA A 45 -7.60 -5.33 5.93
N ALA A 46 -7.17 -4.23 6.55
CA ALA A 46 -7.69 -3.78 7.85
C ALA A 46 -9.19 -3.39 7.76
N PRO A 47 -10.00 -3.61 8.81
CA PRO A 47 -11.42 -3.23 8.82
C PRO A 47 -11.65 -1.74 8.55
N LEU A 48 -12.88 -1.41 8.11
CA LEU A 48 -13.37 -0.03 7.88
C LEU A 48 -12.76 0.71 6.68
N MET A 49 -11.90 0.06 5.88
CA MET A 49 -11.23 0.67 4.72
C MET A 49 -11.45 -0.11 3.41
N ALA A 50 -12.60 -0.77 3.24
CA ALA A 50 -12.82 -1.73 2.15
C ALA A 50 -12.46 -1.22 0.73
N PRO A 51 -12.91 -0.02 0.28
CA PRO A 51 -12.55 0.47 -1.06
C PRO A 51 -11.04 0.69 -1.22
N TYR A 52 -10.38 1.21 -0.17
CA TYR A 52 -8.95 1.47 -0.17
C TYR A 52 -8.15 0.16 -0.19
N ASN A 53 -8.55 -0.81 0.63
CA ASN A 53 -7.94 -2.13 0.67
C ASN A 53 -8.05 -2.83 -0.69
N VAL A 54 -9.23 -2.83 -1.31
CA VAL A 54 -9.45 -3.46 -2.61
C VAL A 54 -8.58 -2.82 -3.69
N THR A 55 -8.56 -1.49 -3.76
CA THR A 55 -7.77 -0.80 -4.78
C THR A 55 -6.27 -1.03 -4.60
N LYS A 56 -5.75 -0.98 -3.36
CA LYS A 56 -4.33 -1.25 -3.10
C LYS A 56 -3.96 -2.72 -3.25
N ALA A 57 -4.86 -3.66 -2.97
CA ALA A 57 -4.66 -5.08 -3.28
C ALA A 57 -4.64 -5.32 -4.80
N GLY A 58 -5.49 -4.62 -5.58
CA GLY A 58 -5.46 -4.64 -7.04
C GLY A 58 -4.12 -4.17 -7.61
N VAL A 59 -3.53 -3.10 -7.05
CA VAL A 59 -2.19 -2.64 -7.44
C VAL A 59 -1.11 -3.67 -7.12
N VAL A 60 -1.21 -4.35 -5.97
CA VAL A 60 -0.28 -5.44 -5.62
C VAL A 60 -0.40 -6.58 -6.63
N ALA A 61 -1.62 -7.06 -6.90
CA ALA A 61 -1.86 -8.14 -7.86
C ALA A 61 -1.39 -7.80 -9.29
N LEU A 62 -1.62 -6.57 -9.74
CA LEU A 62 -1.10 -6.07 -11.02
C LEU A 62 0.43 -6.12 -11.05
N SER A 63 1.09 -5.70 -9.98
CA SER A 63 2.55 -5.67 -9.90
C SER A 63 3.14 -7.08 -9.85
N GLU A 64 2.54 -8.00 -9.09
CA GLU A 64 2.91 -9.42 -9.05
C GLU A 64 2.80 -10.05 -10.44
N THR A 65 1.72 -9.75 -11.17
CA THR A 65 1.50 -10.25 -12.54
C THR A 65 2.57 -9.73 -13.49
N LEU A 66 2.79 -8.41 -13.53
CA LEU A 66 3.78 -7.79 -14.41
C LEU A 66 5.21 -8.23 -14.09
N PHE A 67 5.54 -8.46 -12.82
CA PHE A 67 6.86 -8.98 -12.43
C PHE A 67 7.13 -10.35 -13.07
N GLY A 68 6.13 -11.24 -13.07
CA GLY A 68 6.23 -12.54 -13.75
C GLY A 68 6.29 -12.41 -15.28
N GLU A 69 5.44 -11.56 -15.86
CA GLU A 69 5.35 -11.38 -17.33
C GLU A 69 6.58 -10.71 -17.94
N LEU A 70 7.30 -9.88 -17.17
CA LEU A 70 8.51 -9.17 -17.60
C LEU A 70 9.81 -9.87 -17.18
N ALA A 71 9.73 -11.04 -16.55
CA ALA A 71 10.90 -11.82 -16.18
C ALA A 71 11.79 -12.08 -17.42
N GLY A 72 13.07 -11.73 -17.31
CA GLY A 72 14.04 -11.85 -18.40
C GLY A 72 13.96 -10.78 -19.49
N SER A 73 13.05 -9.80 -19.40
CA SER A 73 12.96 -8.71 -20.38
C SER A 73 13.86 -7.51 -20.07
N GLY A 74 14.65 -7.57 -18.99
CA GLY A 74 15.44 -6.45 -18.48
C GLY A 74 14.64 -5.36 -17.76
N VAL A 75 13.33 -5.55 -17.58
CA VAL A 75 12.46 -4.63 -16.83
C VAL A 75 12.11 -5.22 -15.48
N SER A 76 12.34 -4.48 -14.41
CA SER A 76 11.95 -4.87 -13.05
C SER A 76 10.66 -4.16 -12.62
N VAL A 77 9.85 -4.83 -11.78
CA VAL A 77 8.60 -4.32 -11.24
C VAL A 77 8.61 -4.42 -9.72
N THR A 78 8.27 -3.33 -9.04
CA THR A 78 8.24 -3.26 -7.58
C THR A 78 6.90 -2.71 -7.09
N ALA A 79 6.31 -3.40 -6.13
CA ALA A 79 5.16 -2.95 -5.35
C ALA A 79 5.62 -2.32 -4.03
N LEU A 80 5.54 -1.00 -3.94
CA LEU A 80 5.83 -0.25 -2.71
C LEU A 80 4.61 -0.30 -1.77
N CYS A 81 4.78 -0.89 -0.59
CA CYS A 81 3.70 -1.20 0.36
C CYS A 81 3.90 -0.56 1.76
N PRO A 82 3.93 0.77 1.88
CA PRO A 82 4.22 1.44 3.14
C PRO A 82 3.06 1.36 4.14
N THR A 83 3.41 1.49 5.42
CA THR A 83 2.47 1.84 6.50
C THR A 83 2.34 3.37 6.59
N PHE A 84 1.92 3.95 7.72
CA PHE A 84 1.80 5.41 7.85
C PHE A 84 3.19 6.09 7.89
N PHE A 85 3.32 7.19 7.15
CA PHE A 85 4.49 8.07 7.11
C PHE A 85 4.04 9.51 6.87
N ARG A 86 4.87 10.49 7.26
CA ARG A 86 4.53 11.92 7.20
C ARG A 86 4.34 12.35 5.75
N THR A 87 3.11 12.71 5.41
CA THR A 87 2.68 13.22 4.10
C THR A 87 1.44 14.10 4.26
N ASN A 88 1.05 14.76 3.18
CA ASN A 88 -0.22 15.49 3.08
C ASN A 88 -1.41 14.60 2.62
N ILE A 89 -1.29 13.27 2.64
CA ILE A 89 -2.32 12.36 2.09
C ILE A 89 -3.69 12.51 2.77
N HIS A 90 -3.71 12.95 4.02
CA HIS A 90 -4.92 13.14 4.80
C HIS A 90 -5.70 14.41 4.42
N GLU A 91 -5.08 15.37 3.71
CA GLU A 91 -5.72 16.64 3.32
C GLU A 91 -6.83 16.44 2.29
N ASN A 92 -6.62 15.54 1.33
CA ASN A 92 -7.56 15.24 0.25
C ASN A 92 -8.43 14.00 0.53
N SER A 93 -8.39 13.49 1.76
CA SER A 93 -9.20 12.34 2.14
C SER A 93 -10.67 12.73 2.27
N ARG A 94 -11.55 11.97 1.62
CA ARG A 94 -13.01 12.09 1.79
C ARG A 94 -13.53 11.44 3.09
N THR A 95 -12.63 10.98 3.95
CA THR A 95 -12.98 10.47 5.28
C THR A 95 -13.50 11.61 6.17
N THR A 96 -14.58 11.38 6.89
CA THR A 96 -15.23 12.37 7.77
C THR A 96 -15.18 11.95 9.24
N GLY A 97 -15.34 12.92 10.15
CA GLY A 97 -15.47 12.67 11.59
C GLY A 97 -14.22 12.13 12.28
N GLU A 98 -14.41 11.35 13.35
CA GLU A 98 -13.32 10.83 14.21
C GLU A 98 -12.25 10.06 13.42
N LEU A 99 -12.63 9.35 12.35
CA LEU A 99 -11.69 8.59 11.52
C LEU A 99 -10.71 9.51 10.76
N ARG A 100 -11.14 10.72 10.37
CA ARG A 100 -10.27 11.72 9.73
C ARG A 100 -9.21 12.22 10.71
N GLU A 101 -9.63 12.58 11.92
CA GLU A 101 -8.72 13.07 12.97
C GLU A 101 -7.70 12.00 13.38
N GLN A 102 -8.14 10.76 13.54
CA GLN A 102 -7.27 9.63 13.86
C GLN A 102 -6.24 9.39 12.74
N THR A 103 -6.69 9.41 11.48
CA THR A 103 -5.80 9.25 10.32
C THR A 103 -4.78 10.40 10.25
N ALA A 104 -5.22 11.64 10.45
CA ALA A 104 -4.34 12.80 10.47
C ALA A 104 -3.27 12.67 11.58
N LYS A 105 -3.65 12.29 12.81
CA LYS A 105 -2.71 12.05 13.91
C LYS A 105 -1.69 10.97 13.58
N LEU A 106 -2.11 9.84 13.00
CA LEU A 106 -1.20 8.76 12.61
C LEU A 106 -0.20 9.21 11.54
N VAL A 107 -0.63 10.05 10.59
CA VAL A 107 0.24 10.59 9.55
C VAL A 107 1.20 11.64 10.12
N THR A 108 0.72 12.60 10.90
CA THR A 108 1.54 13.68 11.48
C THR A 108 2.58 13.13 12.45
N ASN A 109 2.21 12.17 13.29
CA ASN A 109 3.10 11.58 14.29
C ASN A 109 3.96 10.43 13.75
N ALA A 110 3.83 10.08 12.46
CA ALA A 110 4.62 9.02 11.90
C ALA A 110 6.12 9.32 11.99
N LYS A 111 6.91 8.31 12.31
CA LYS A 111 8.37 8.45 12.46
C LYS A 111 9.07 8.66 11.11
N TRP A 112 8.54 8.01 10.07
CA TRP A 112 9.10 8.03 8.72
C TRP A 112 8.63 9.27 7.94
N SER A 113 9.53 9.86 7.15
CA SER A 113 9.20 10.91 6.17
C SER A 113 8.97 10.32 4.78
N ALA A 114 8.42 11.13 3.87
CA ALA A 114 8.25 10.74 2.47
C ALA A 114 9.60 10.45 1.79
N GLU A 115 10.63 11.24 2.10
CA GLU A 115 11.98 11.08 1.58
C GLU A 115 12.60 9.76 2.04
N ALA A 116 12.43 9.40 3.31
CA ALA A 116 12.94 8.13 3.84
C ALA A 116 12.23 6.93 3.18
N VAL A 117 10.93 7.04 2.94
CA VAL A 117 10.16 6.01 2.22
C VAL A 117 10.62 5.91 0.75
N ALA A 118 10.81 7.04 0.08
CA ALA A 118 11.27 7.10 -1.30
C ALA A 118 12.68 6.50 -1.47
N ALA A 119 13.60 6.79 -0.56
CA ALA A 119 14.95 6.23 -0.58
C ALA A 119 14.93 4.69 -0.51
N VAL A 120 14.13 4.12 0.40
CA VAL A 120 13.98 2.66 0.49
C VAL A 120 13.27 2.08 -0.73
N ALA A 121 12.30 2.80 -1.29
CA ALA A 121 11.59 2.39 -2.50
C ALA A 121 12.53 2.30 -3.71
N VAL A 122 13.37 3.31 -3.93
CA VAL A 122 14.35 3.33 -5.02
C VAL A 122 15.39 2.24 -4.83
N ALA A 123 15.93 2.06 -3.62
CA ALA A 123 16.91 1.01 -3.36
C ALA A 123 16.35 -0.40 -3.64
N GLY A 124 15.12 -0.69 -3.22
CA GLY A 124 14.48 -1.98 -3.51
C GLY A 124 14.13 -2.16 -4.99
N LEU A 125 13.73 -1.09 -5.67
CA LEU A 125 13.49 -1.07 -7.12
C LEU A 125 14.75 -1.43 -7.90
N GLU A 126 15.87 -0.77 -7.60
CA GLU A 126 17.18 -1.02 -8.22
C GLU A 126 17.70 -2.43 -7.92
N ALA A 127 17.39 -2.98 -6.75
CA ALA A 127 17.72 -4.35 -6.36
C ALA A 127 16.81 -5.41 -7.00
N GLY A 128 15.78 -5.03 -7.75
CA GLY A 128 14.87 -5.97 -8.39
C GLY A 128 13.85 -6.61 -7.44
N GLU A 129 13.59 -5.99 -6.27
CA GLU A 129 12.67 -6.53 -5.28
C GLU A 129 11.21 -6.34 -5.71
N LEU A 130 10.43 -7.42 -5.73
CA LEU A 130 8.99 -7.35 -6.00
C LEU A 130 8.24 -6.59 -4.90
N TYR A 131 8.56 -6.81 -3.62
CA TYR A 131 7.86 -6.17 -2.51
C TYR A 131 8.79 -5.29 -1.69
N VAL A 132 8.52 -3.99 -1.66
CA VAL A 132 9.20 -3.07 -0.75
C VAL A 132 8.22 -2.63 0.33
N ILE A 133 8.45 -3.07 1.56
CA ILE A 133 7.71 -2.64 2.76
C ILE A 133 8.71 -1.87 3.63
N PRO A 134 8.77 -0.53 3.58
CA PRO A 134 9.84 0.22 4.26
C PRO A 134 9.85 0.01 5.77
N GLN A 135 8.68 0.10 6.40
CA GLN A 135 8.56 0.12 7.86
C GLN A 135 8.51 -1.29 8.46
N ALA A 136 9.18 -1.48 9.60
CA ALA A 136 9.31 -2.79 10.25
C ALA A 136 7.98 -3.35 10.77
N ASP A 137 7.08 -2.47 11.24
CA ASP A 137 5.71 -2.82 11.64
C ASP A 137 4.93 -3.45 10.49
N GLY A 138 5.01 -2.88 9.28
CA GLY A 138 4.42 -3.44 8.07
C GLY A 138 4.95 -4.84 7.76
N LYS A 139 6.28 -5.03 7.83
CA LYS A 139 6.92 -6.34 7.61
C LYS A 139 6.43 -7.39 8.61
N VAL A 140 6.39 -7.03 9.90
CA VAL A 140 5.92 -7.91 10.97
C VAL A 140 4.46 -8.28 10.76
N MET A 141 3.57 -7.29 10.55
CA MET A 141 2.14 -7.54 10.34
C MET A 141 1.89 -8.43 9.13
N TRP A 142 2.62 -8.24 8.03
CA TRP A 142 2.45 -9.06 6.83
C TRP A 142 2.83 -10.53 7.08
N ARG A 143 3.96 -10.77 7.77
CA ARG A 143 4.38 -12.12 8.18
C ARG A 143 3.38 -12.75 9.15
N THR A 144 2.91 -11.98 10.13
CA THR A 144 1.91 -12.44 11.10
C THR A 144 0.58 -12.80 10.43
N LYS A 145 0.11 -12.01 9.46
CA LYS A 145 -1.08 -12.35 8.66
C LYS A 145 -0.90 -13.71 7.98
N ARG A 146 0.24 -13.92 7.31
CA ARG A 146 0.54 -15.18 6.61
C ARG A 146 0.59 -16.38 7.55
N LEU A 147 1.13 -16.20 8.76
CA LEU A 147 1.20 -17.25 9.77
C LEU A 147 -0.16 -17.58 10.40
N LEU A 148 -0.95 -16.56 10.73
CA LEU A 148 -2.18 -16.71 11.52
C LEU A 148 -3.45 -16.89 10.66
N GLY A 149 -3.38 -16.59 9.36
CA GLY A 149 -4.50 -16.71 8.43
C GLY A 149 -5.75 -15.97 8.93
N GLN A 150 -6.90 -16.65 8.93
CA GLN A 150 -8.17 -16.06 9.36
C GLN A 150 -8.17 -15.52 10.80
N ARG A 151 -7.30 -16.05 11.69
CA ARG A 151 -7.22 -15.58 13.08
C ARG A 151 -6.72 -14.13 13.17
N PHE A 152 -5.87 -13.73 12.23
CA PHE A 152 -5.43 -12.33 12.10
C PHE A 152 -6.63 -11.40 11.87
N HIS A 153 -7.51 -11.75 10.93
CA HIS A 153 -8.69 -10.95 10.61
C HIS A 153 -9.73 -10.96 11.75
N GLY A 154 -9.91 -12.10 12.42
CA GLY A 154 -10.74 -12.18 13.62
C GLY A 154 -10.26 -11.27 14.75
N ALA A 155 -8.96 -11.22 14.99
CA ALA A 155 -8.36 -10.31 15.97
C ALA A 155 -8.49 -8.84 15.55
N ALA A 156 -8.16 -8.51 14.30
CA ALA A 156 -8.30 -7.16 13.76
C ALA A 156 -9.75 -6.64 13.85
N GLY A 157 -10.74 -7.51 13.55
CA GLY A 157 -12.16 -7.17 13.69
C GLY A 157 -12.61 -6.97 15.14
N LYS A 158 -12.02 -7.68 16.12
CA LYS A 158 -12.28 -7.44 17.55
C LYS A 158 -11.68 -6.10 18.01
N VAL A 159 -10.45 -5.79 17.58
CA VAL A 159 -9.80 -4.51 17.87
C VAL A 159 -10.60 -3.34 17.30
N ALA A 160 -11.03 -3.44 16.04
CA ALA A 160 -11.80 -2.39 15.38
C ALA A 160 -13.16 -2.09 16.04
N ARG A 161 -13.75 -3.09 16.72
CA ARG A 161 -15.02 -2.93 17.47
C ARG A 161 -14.83 -2.46 18.91
N ASN A 162 -13.60 -2.29 19.39
CA ASN A 162 -13.31 -1.81 20.74
C ASN A 162 -12.65 -0.42 20.68
N PRO A 163 -13.43 0.67 20.82
CA PRO A 163 -12.92 2.03 20.69
C PRO A 163 -11.80 2.35 21.68
N LYS A 164 -11.86 1.82 22.91
CA LYS A 164 -10.83 2.05 23.95
C LYS A 164 -9.51 1.38 23.56
N LEU A 165 -9.57 0.14 23.10
CA LEU A 165 -8.38 -0.60 22.65
C LEU A 165 -7.78 0.01 21.39
N MET A 166 -8.62 0.41 20.43
CA MET A 166 -8.20 1.09 19.22
C MET A 166 -7.48 2.41 19.57
N ARG A 167 -8.04 3.22 20.47
CA ARG A 167 -7.46 4.50 20.89
C ARG A 167 -6.10 4.31 21.59
N TRP A 168 -5.95 3.28 22.43
CA TRP A 168 -4.69 2.93 23.09
C TRP A 168 -3.61 2.46 22.12
N LEU A 169 -3.96 1.65 21.12
CA LEU A 169 -3.03 1.22 20.07
C LEU A 169 -2.56 2.37 19.20
N MET A 170 -3.44 3.35 18.92
CA MET A 170 -3.13 4.52 18.09
C MET A 170 -2.42 5.66 18.86
N SER A 171 -2.32 5.58 20.18
CA SER A 171 -1.66 6.60 21.03
C SER A 171 -0.21 6.26 21.40
N ARG A 172 0.34 5.16 20.89
CA ARG A 172 1.73 4.73 21.07
C ARG A 172 2.54 4.94 19.79
#